data_AF-K1TKY5-F1
#
_entry.id   AF-K1TKY5-F1
#
_cell.length_a   1.000
_cell.length_b   1.000
_cell.length_c   1.000
_cell.angle_alpha   90.00
_cell.angle_beta   90.00
_cell.angle_gamma   90.00
#
_symmetry.space_group_name_H-M   'P 1'
#
loop_
_entity.id
_entity.type
_entity.pdbx_description
1 polymer ?
#
loop_
_entity_poly.entity_id
_entity_poly.type
_entity_poly.pdbx_seq_one_letter_code
_entity_poly.pdbx_strand_id
1 'polypeptide(L)'
;GYDEYRYDLGMIGHDPHELAAFLSAVLQGYTRQSAQAELARVFAAQYQLTLTEEVEIRYRTETSTDPETGETTSEEVPYEYYILNVKLASKPISAVVSELLTPEQMKMYQVYRQTMGNKPLLFGGGSPDTSGSEDLSGVQFINGTRPGNPQLVELAKRQVGNVGGYPYWSWYGFDSRVEWCACFVSWCY
;
A
#
# COMPACT_ATOMS: atom_id res chain seq x y z
N GLY A 1 0.94 16.69 27.12
CA GLY A 1 1.44 16.48 25.75
C GLY A 1 2.94 16.43 25.81
N TYR A 2 3.61 15.86 24.82
CA TYR A 2 5.08 15.81 24.77
C TYR A 2 5.68 17.17 24.43
N ASP A 3 6.88 17.44 24.95
CA ASP A 3 7.66 18.66 24.66
C ASP A 3 8.33 18.59 23.28
N GLU A 4 8.69 17.39 22.81
CA GLU A 4 9.32 17.13 21.52
C GLU A 4 8.76 15.87 20.85
N TYR A 5 8.66 15.88 19.52
CA TYR A 5 8.28 14.72 18.71
C TYR A 5 9.40 14.42 17.71
N ARG A 6 9.98 13.22 17.78
CA ARG A 6 11.04 12.74 16.89
C ARG A 6 10.45 11.71 15.92
N TYR A 7 10.79 11.80 14.64
CA TYR A 7 10.18 10.99 13.58
C TYR A 7 11.21 10.17 12.80
N ASP A 8 10.98 8.86 12.73
CA ASP A 8 11.68 7.91 11.87
C ASP A 8 10.64 7.18 11.00
N LEU A 9 10.31 7.77 9.84
CA LEU A 9 9.17 7.34 9.03
C LEU A 9 9.62 6.65 7.74
N GLY A 10 9.26 5.38 7.59
CA GLY A 10 9.37 4.63 6.36
C GLY A 10 8.41 5.15 5.29
N MET A 11 8.74 4.86 4.03
CA MET A 11 7.92 5.25 2.88
C MET A 11 6.54 4.58 2.91
N ILE A 12 5.49 5.37 2.71
CA ILE A 12 4.12 4.90 2.49
C ILE A 12 3.88 4.89 0.97
N GLY A 13 3.79 3.70 0.39
CA GLY A 13 3.58 3.51 -1.04
C GLY A 13 3.81 2.07 -1.45
N HIS A 14 3.34 1.70 -2.65
CA HIS A 14 3.56 0.39 -3.24
C HIS A 14 3.34 0.43 -4.76
N ASP A 15 3.87 -0.57 -5.46
CA ASP A 15 3.58 -0.81 -6.88
C ASP A 15 2.10 -1.26 -7.03
N PRO A 16 1.26 -0.50 -7.77
CA PRO A 16 -0.13 -0.87 -8.02
C PRO A 16 -0.29 -2.27 -8.60
N HIS A 17 0.67 -2.69 -9.43
CA HIS A 17 0.66 -3.97 -10.08
C HIS A 17 0.95 -5.12 -9.10
N GLU A 18 1.80 -4.89 -8.08
CA GLU A 18 2.02 -5.88 -7.01
C GLU A 18 0.74 -6.12 -6.22
N LEU A 19 0.05 -5.05 -5.84
CA LEU A 19 -1.20 -5.18 -5.09
C LEU A 19 -2.30 -5.87 -5.92
N ALA A 20 -2.46 -5.49 -7.20
CA ALA A 20 -3.45 -6.11 -8.08
C ALA A 20 -3.14 -7.60 -8.33
N ALA A 21 -1.87 -7.96 -8.53
CA ALA A 21 -1.45 -9.34 -8.67
C ALA A 21 -1.70 -10.16 -7.40
N PHE A 22 -1.43 -9.59 -6.22
CA PHE A 22 -1.71 -10.22 -4.93
C PHE A 22 -3.21 -10.53 -4.76
N LEU A 23 -4.07 -9.53 -4.93
CA LEU A 23 -5.52 -9.70 -4.79
C LEU A 23 -6.08 -10.72 -5.79
N SER A 24 -5.55 -10.71 -7.02
CA SER A 24 -5.94 -11.67 -8.06
C SER A 24 -5.50 -13.09 -7.70
N ALA A 25 -4.30 -13.27 -7.13
CA ALA A 25 -3.80 -14.57 -6.71
C ALA A 25 -4.59 -15.13 -5.51
N VAL A 26 -4.93 -14.28 -4.54
CA VAL A 26 -5.62 -14.71 -3.32
C VAL A 26 -7.10 -14.98 -3.58
N LEU A 27 -7.77 -14.08 -4.30
CA LEU A 27 -9.23 -14.09 -4.39
C LEU A 27 -9.74 -14.67 -5.72
N GLN A 28 -8.93 -14.65 -6.79
CA GLN A 28 -9.27 -15.06 -8.18
C GLN A 28 -10.42 -14.25 -8.84
N GLY A 29 -11.28 -13.65 -8.03
CA GLY A 29 -12.27 -12.63 -8.31
C GLY A 29 -12.72 -12.04 -6.96
N TYR A 30 -12.94 -10.74 -6.88
CA TYR A 30 -13.17 -10.10 -5.59
C TYR A 30 -14.28 -9.04 -5.62
N THR A 31 -14.97 -8.96 -4.48
CA THR A 31 -15.88 -7.86 -4.13
C THR A 31 -15.12 -6.81 -3.33
N ARG A 32 -15.74 -5.63 -3.10
CA ARG A 32 -15.18 -4.60 -2.20
C ARG A 32 -14.83 -5.17 -0.83
N GLN A 33 -15.75 -5.94 -0.24
CA GLN A 33 -15.59 -6.48 1.12
C GLN A 33 -14.43 -7.48 1.20
N SER A 34 -14.32 -8.40 0.22
CA SER A 34 -13.20 -9.35 0.20
C SER A 34 -11.86 -8.66 -0.05
N ALA A 35 -11.84 -7.60 -0.89
CA ALA A 35 -10.63 -6.82 -1.11
C ALA A 35 -10.21 -6.04 0.15
N GLN A 36 -11.16 -5.44 0.86
CA GLN A 36 -10.90 -4.71 2.12
C GLN A 36 -10.26 -5.62 3.19
N ALA A 37 -10.76 -6.85 3.35
CA ALA A 37 -10.22 -7.80 4.31
C ALA A 37 -8.76 -8.17 3.99
N GLU A 38 -8.44 -8.41 2.72
CA GLU A 38 -7.08 -8.71 2.30
C GLU A 38 -6.14 -7.48 2.34
N LEU A 39 -6.65 -6.28 2.05
CA LEU A 39 -5.91 -5.04 2.22
C LEU A 39 -5.50 -4.81 3.68
N ALA A 40 -6.40 -5.07 4.63
CA ALA A 40 -6.08 -4.95 6.06
C ALA A 40 -4.95 -5.92 6.46
N ARG A 41 -4.97 -7.16 5.97
CA ARG A 41 -3.89 -8.13 6.20
C ARG A 41 -2.56 -7.65 5.61
N VAL A 42 -2.59 -7.16 4.38
CA VAL A 42 -1.42 -6.64 3.69
C VAL A 42 -0.84 -5.43 4.43
N PHE A 43 -1.67 -4.50 4.91
CA PHE A 43 -1.21 -3.32 5.64
C PHE A 43 -0.65 -3.65 7.02
N ALA A 44 -1.26 -4.62 7.73
CA ALA A 44 -0.73 -5.11 8.99
C ALA A 44 0.67 -5.75 8.84
N ALA A 45 0.96 -6.34 7.67
CA ALA A 45 2.28 -6.89 7.37
C ALA A 45 3.25 -5.85 6.77
N GLN A 46 2.75 -4.85 6.02
CA GLN A 46 3.58 -3.79 5.43
C GLN A 46 4.04 -2.76 6.45
N TYR A 47 3.17 -2.35 7.37
CA TYR A 47 3.39 -1.18 8.21
C TYR A 47 3.36 -1.52 9.69
N GLN A 48 4.39 -1.07 10.41
CA GLN A 48 4.45 -1.17 11.86
C GLN A 48 4.76 0.19 12.47
N LEU A 49 3.77 0.77 13.15
CA LEU A 49 3.93 1.99 13.94
C LEU A 49 4.37 1.63 15.36
N THR A 50 5.46 2.24 15.80
CA THR A 50 6.00 2.11 17.16
C THR A 50 6.10 3.51 17.77
N LEU A 51 5.57 3.66 18.97
CA LEU A 51 5.63 4.90 19.75
C LEU A 51 6.41 4.61 21.02
N THR A 52 7.49 5.35 21.25
CA THR A 52 8.35 5.19 22.44
C THR A 52 8.49 6.52 23.15
N GLU A 53 8.10 6.55 24.42
CA GLU A 53 8.33 7.68 25.31
C GLU A 53 9.78 7.66 25.83
N GLU A 54 10.42 8.81 25.79
CA GLU A 54 11.75 9.06 26.33
C GLU A 54 11.69 10.30 27.23
N VAL A 55 12.21 10.19 28.45
CA VAL A 55 12.26 11.29 29.40
C VAL A 55 13.73 11.66 29.62
N GLU A 56 14.08 12.90 29.26
CA GLU A 56 15.39 13.47 29.49
C GLU A 56 15.33 14.44 30.69
N ILE A 57 16.37 14.48 31.52
CA ILE A 57 16.53 15.57 32.49
C ILE A 57 17.27 16.70 31.79
N ARG A 58 16.58 17.83 31.56
CA ARG A 58 17.16 19.06 31.02
C ARG A 58 17.18 20.14 32.10
N TYR A 59 17.97 21.19 31.87
CA TYR A 59 18.13 22.29 32.83
C TYR A 59 17.56 23.56 32.24
N ARG A 60 16.95 24.39 33.10
CA ARG A 60 16.52 25.73 32.77
C ARG A 60 17.04 26.70 33.82
N THR A 61 17.40 27.89 33.40
CA THR A 61 17.74 28.96 34.34
C THR A 61 16.45 29.50 34.96
N GLU A 62 16.32 29.39 36.27
CA GLU A 62 15.30 30.10 37.03
C GLU A 62 15.92 31.29 37.74
N THR A 63 15.22 32.42 37.72
CA THR A 63 15.65 33.66 38.37
C THR A 63 14.69 34.00 39.49
N SER A 64 15.23 34.16 40.69
CA SER A 64 14.48 34.53 41.89
C SER A 64 15.00 35.86 42.43
N THR A 65 14.09 36.75 42.80
CA THR A 65 14.41 38.05 43.41
C THR A 65 13.95 38.04 44.86
N ASP A 66 14.87 38.30 45.77
CA ASP A 66 14.59 38.42 47.19
C ASP A 66 13.70 39.67 47.44
N PRO A 67 12.49 39.51 48.01
CA PRO A 67 11.58 40.63 48.25
C PRO A 67 12.05 41.61 49.35
N GLU A 68 12.98 41.21 50.24
CA GLU A 68 13.50 42.08 51.30
C GLU A 68 14.75 42.85 50.85
N THR A 69 15.65 42.22 50.10
CA THR A 69 16.93 42.83 49.69
C THR A 69 16.94 43.36 48.26
N GLY A 70 16.02 42.90 47.41
CA GLY A 70 15.99 43.21 45.97
C GLY A 70 17.10 42.52 45.16
N GLU A 71 17.91 41.67 45.80
CA GLU A 71 18.98 40.93 45.12
C GLU A 71 18.37 39.84 44.23
N THR A 72 18.92 39.70 43.02
CA THR A 72 18.45 38.72 42.04
C THR A 72 19.48 37.61 41.90
N THR A 73 19.05 36.37 42.10
CA THR A 73 19.86 35.17 41.96
C THR A 73 19.33 34.31 40.83
N SER A 74 20.22 33.60 40.14
CA SER A 74 19.87 32.68 39.06
C SER A 74 20.48 31.32 39.33
N GLU A 75 19.69 30.27 39.17
CA GLU A 75 20.11 28.88 39.34
C GLU A 75 19.60 27.99 38.21
N GLU A 76 20.36 26.94 37.90
CA GLU A 76 19.97 25.92 36.92
C GLU A 76 19.13 24.86 37.63
N VAL A 77 17.84 24.79 37.30
CA VAL A 77 16.90 23.83 37.89
C VAL A 77 16.65 22.69 36.90
N PRO A 78 16.83 21.42 37.31
CA PRO A 78 16.51 20.28 36.46
C PRO A 78 14.99 20.14 36.31
N TYR A 79 14.55 19.75 35.12
CA TYR A 79 13.17 19.40 34.85
C TYR A 79 13.09 18.22 33.88
N GLU A 80 12.00 17.46 33.98
CA GLU A 80 11.70 16.37 33.06
C GLU A 80 11.25 16.93 31.71
N TYR A 81 11.91 16.49 30.65
CA TYR A 81 11.63 16.84 29.26
C TYR A 81 11.13 15.60 28.52
N TYR A 82 9.87 15.63 28.10
CA TYR A 82 9.16 14.48 27.56
C TYR A 82 9.24 14.46 26.04
N ILE A 83 9.83 13.41 25.49
CA ILE A 83 10.01 13.21 24.05
C ILE A 83 9.18 12.00 23.60
N LEU A 84 8.41 12.14 22.52
CA LEU A 84 7.78 11.02 21.84
C LEU A 84 8.56 10.67 20.57
N ASN A 85 9.16 9.49 20.56
CA ASN A 85 9.78 8.91 19.38
C ASN A 85 8.72 8.14 18.58
N VAL A 86 8.43 8.60 17.36
CA VAL A 86 7.48 8.02 16.42
C VAL A 86 8.24 7.30 15.31
N LYS A 87 8.12 5.97 15.26
CA LYS A 87 8.78 5.15 14.25
C LYS A 87 7.77 4.39 13.40
N LEU A 88 7.82 4.55 12.08
CA LEU A 88 7.02 3.78 11.13
C LEU A 88 7.97 2.89 10.31
N ALA A 89 7.99 1.59 10.58
CA ALA A 89 8.66 0.64 9.70
C ALA A 89 7.73 0.30 8.52
N SER A 90 8.32 0.20 7.32
CA SER A 90 7.60 -0.11 6.08
C SER A 90 8.32 -1.24 5.35
N LYS A 91 7.56 -2.25 4.90
CA LYS A 91 8.03 -3.35 4.05
C LYS A 91 7.39 -3.24 2.66
N PRO A 92 8.14 -3.50 1.57
CA PRO A 92 7.55 -3.57 0.24
C PRO A 92 6.60 -4.78 0.12
N ILE A 93 5.61 -4.70 -0.78
CA ILE A 93 4.66 -5.81 -1.03
C ILE A 93 5.40 -7.09 -1.40
N SER A 94 6.46 -7.01 -2.21
CA SER A 94 7.32 -8.15 -2.55
C SER A 94 7.88 -8.94 -1.35
N ALA A 95 8.11 -8.29 -0.21
CA ALA A 95 8.52 -8.97 1.04
C ALA A 95 7.31 -9.51 1.82
N VAL A 96 6.17 -8.85 1.74
CA VAL A 96 4.94 -9.27 2.43
C VAL A 96 4.28 -10.46 1.75
N VAL A 97 4.35 -10.58 0.41
CA VAL A 97 3.73 -11.69 -0.31
C VAL A 97 4.35 -13.05 0.05
N SER A 98 5.64 -13.11 0.38
CA SER A 98 6.27 -14.36 0.82
C SER A 98 5.84 -14.78 2.22
N GLU A 99 5.39 -13.84 3.05
CA GLU A 99 4.84 -14.10 4.38
C GLU A 99 3.35 -14.51 4.31
N LEU A 100 2.58 -13.92 3.38
CA LEU A 100 1.12 -14.06 3.35
C LEU A 100 0.56 -15.11 2.39
N LEU A 101 1.28 -15.43 1.30
CA LEU A 101 0.77 -16.33 0.25
C LEU A 101 1.12 -17.79 0.51
N THR A 102 0.18 -18.68 0.19
CA THR A 102 0.46 -20.12 0.06
C THR A 102 1.37 -20.40 -1.15
N PRO A 103 2.04 -21.57 -1.22
CA PRO A 103 2.89 -21.92 -2.37
C PRO A 103 2.15 -21.86 -3.73
N GLU A 104 0.90 -22.29 -3.78
CA GLU A 104 0.06 -22.23 -4.97
C GLU A 104 -0.28 -20.79 -5.36
N GLN A 105 -0.68 -19.96 -4.40
CA GLN A 105 -0.96 -18.54 -4.65
C GLN A 105 0.30 -17.77 -5.04
N MET A 106 1.46 -18.13 -4.49
CA MET A 106 2.75 -17.54 -4.88
C MET A 106 3.07 -17.81 -6.34
N LYS A 107 2.83 -19.04 -6.83
CA LYS A 107 2.96 -19.36 -8.27
C LYS A 107 2.02 -18.50 -9.12
N MET A 108 0.77 -18.36 -8.72
CA MET A 108 -0.20 -17.51 -9.42
C MET A 108 0.23 -16.04 -9.44
N TYR A 109 0.67 -15.52 -8.29
CA TYR A 109 1.19 -14.16 -8.15
C TYR A 109 2.37 -13.90 -9.10
N GLN A 110 3.34 -14.81 -9.16
CA GLN A 110 4.50 -14.70 -10.07
C GLN A 110 4.06 -14.66 -11.55
N VAL A 111 3.10 -15.51 -11.94
CA VAL A 111 2.53 -15.49 -13.29
C VAL A 111 1.86 -14.14 -13.59
N TYR A 112 1.06 -13.59 -12.66
CA TYR A 112 0.44 -12.27 -12.84
C TYR A 112 1.48 -11.14 -12.94
N ARG A 113 2.53 -11.19 -12.09
CA ARG A 113 3.65 -10.23 -12.16
C ARG A 113 4.36 -10.26 -13.50
N GLN A 114 4.63 -11.46 -14.03
CA GLN A 114 5.35 -11.64 -15.29
C GLN A 114 4.50 -11.27 -16.51
N THR A 115 3.23 -11.65 -16.54
CA THR A 115 2.34 -11.43 -17.69
C THR A 115 1.76 -10.02 -17.75
N MET A 116 1.87 -9.25 -16.67
CA MET A 116 1.21 -7.95 -16.50
C MET A 116 -0.30 -7.99 -16.83
N GLY A 117 -0.94 -9.12 -16.52
CA GLY A 117 -2.34 -9.37 -16.83
C GLY A 117 -2.65 -9.62 -18.32
N ASN A 118 -1.65 -9.89 -19.17
CA ASN A 118 -1.81 -10.19 -20.60
C ASN A 118 -2.67 -9.16 -21.36
N LYS A 119 -2.65 -7.89 -20.93
CA LYS A 119 -3.32 -6.77 -21.61
C LYS A 119 -2.96 -6.70 -23.10
N PRO A 120 -1.70 -6.95 -23.53
CA PRO A 120 -1.38 -6.98 -24.95
C PRO A 120 -2.15 -8.10 -25.69
N LEU A 121 -2.19 -9.31 -25.14
CA LEU A 121 -2.93 -10.47 -25.67
C LEU A 121 -4.45 -10.23 -25.84
N LEU A 122 -5.08 -9.55 -24.87
CA LEU A 122 -6.52 -9.28 -24.86
C LEU A 122 -6.95 -8.08 -25.74
N PHE A 123 -6.03 -7.15 -26.01
CA PHE A 123 -6.32 -5.89 -26.71
C PHE A 123 -5.44 -5.65 -27.94
N GLY A 124 -4.73 -6.67 -28.45
CA GLY A 124 -3.98 -6.61 -29.71
C GLY A 124 -2.63 -5.89 -29.64
N GLY A 125 -1.95 -5.89 -28.49
CA GLY A 125 -0.54 -5.52 -28.37
C GLY A 125 0.32 -6.78 -28.21
N GLY A 126 1.56 -6.76 -28.68
CA GLY A 126 2.55 -7.79 -28.30
C GLY A 126 3.28 -7.41 -27.02
N SER A 127 4.13 -8.33 -26.55
CA SER A 127 5.19 -8.06 -25.56
C SER A 127 6.00 -6.78 -25.93
N PRO A 128 6.66 -6.09 -24.98
CA PRO A 128 7.46 -4.88 -25.26
C PRO A 128 8.51 -5.06 -26.36
N ASP A 129 8.94 -6.29 -26.60
CA ASP A 129 9.91 -6.70 -27.63
C ASP A 129 9.26 -7.14 -28.94
N THR A 130 7.95 -6.96 -29.11
CA THR A 130 7.15 -7.40 -30.27
C THR A 130 7.18 -8.91 -30.54
N SER A 131 7.80 -9.70 -29.66
CA SER A 131 7.76 -11.15 -29.77
C SER A 131 6.33 -11.64 -29.49
N GLY A 132 5.94 -12.72 -30.17
CA GLY A 132 4.68 -13.39 -29.88
C GLY A 132 4.69 -13.82 -28.41
N SER A 133 3.85 -13.20 -27.60
CA SER A 133 3.71 -13.48 -26.17
C SER A 133 2.99 -14.82 -25.93
N GLU A 134 3.25 -15.86 -26.71
CA GLU A 134 2.37 -17.01 -26.79
C GLU A 134 3.12 -18.28 -27.15
N ASP A 135 3.75 -18.90 -26.16
CA ASP A 135 3.79 -20.37 -26.15
C ASP A 135 2.50 -20.88 -25.48
N LEU A 136 1.51 -21.20 -26.32
CA LEU A 136 0.27 -21.84 -25.90
C LEU A 136 0.37 -23.38 -25.90
N SER A 137 1.54 -23.98 -26.14
CA SER A 137 1.70 -25.44 -26.21
C SER A 137 1.32 -26.15 -24.90
N GLY A 138 1.36 -25.44 -23.77
CA GLY A 138 0.89 -25.92 -22.46
C GLY A 138 -0.61 -25.71 -22.18
N VAL A 139 -1.35 -25.05 -23.06
CA VAL A 139 -2.78 -24.74 -22.87
C VAL A 139 -3.64 -25.85 -23.48
N GLN A 140 -4.33 -26.61 -22.63
CA GLN A 140 -5.31 -27.61 -23.08
C GLN A 140 -6.66 -26.93 -23.35
N PHE A 141 -7.09 -26.97 -24.61
CA PHE A 141 -8.43 -26.55 -25.02
C PHE A 141 -9.40 -27.73 -24.93
N ILE A 142 -10.60 -27.50 -24.43
CA ILE A 142 -11.68 -28.51 -24.40
C ILE A 142 -12.67 -28.13 -25.51
N ASN A 143 -12.73 -28.93 -26.58
CA ASN A 143 -13.59 -28.66 -27.75
C ASN A 143 -13.37 -27.27 -28.37
N GLY A 144 -12.11 -26.85 -28.53
CA GLY A 144 -11.76 -25.53 -29.08
C GLY A 144 -12.12 -24.35 -28.17
N THR A 145 -12.63 -24.61 -26.97
CA THR A 145 -13.00 -23.58 -25.99
C THR A 145 -12.17 -23.77 -24.74
N ARG A 146 -11.66 -22.67 -24.19
CA ARG A 146 -11.18 -22.65 -22.81
C ARG A 146 -12.35 -22.18 -21.95
N PRO A 147 -12.78 -22.93 -20.92
CA PRO A 147 -13.61 -22.33 -19.88
C PRO A 147 -12.74 -21.29 -19.16
N GLY A 148 -12.69 -20.07 -19.70
CA GLY A 148 -12.16 -18.91 -19.00
C GLY A 148 -13.03 -18.61 -17.79
N ASN A 149 -12.65 -17.67 -16.94
CA ASN A 149 -13.53 -17.22 -15.86
C ASN A 149 -14.75 -16.50 -16.49
N PRO A 150 -15.95 -17.09 -16.53
CA PRO A 150 -17.08 -16.49 -17.23
C PRO A 150 -17.51 -15.18 -16.57
N GLN A 151 -17.28 -15.03 -15.26
CA GLN A 151 -17.53 -13.78 -14.54
C GLN A 151 -16.61 -12.66 -15.01
N LEU A 152 -15.35 -12.98 -15.32
CA LEU A 152 -14.39 -12.01 -15.85
C LEU A 152 -14.80 -11.54 -17.25
N VAL A 153 -15.26 -12.45 -18.10
CA VAL A 153 -15.75 -12.14 -19.45
C VAL A 153 -16.98 -11.23 -19.38
N GLU A 154 -17.96 -11.56 -18.54
CA GLU A 154 -19.15 -10.73 -18.34
C GLU A 154 -18.84 -9.37 -17.70
N LEU A 155 -17.85 -9.31 -16.80
CA LEU A 155 -17.36 -8.04 -16.28
C LEU A 155 -16.71 -7.20 -17.39
N ALA A 156 -15.83 -7.78 -18.20
CA ALA A 156 -15.14 -7.09 -19.29
C ALA A 156 -16.13 -6.52 -20.33
N LYS A 157 -17.17 -7.29 -20.70
CA LYS A 157 -18.24 -6.82 -21.59
C LYS A 157 -18.95 -5.57 -21.05
N ARG A 158 -19.17 -5.48 -19.75
CA ARG A 158 -19.78 -4.30 -19.11
C ARG A 158 -18.89 -3.06 -19.10
N GLN A 159 -17.60 -3.20 -19.42
CA GLN A 159 -16.63 -2.10 -19.43
C GLN A 159 -16.35 -1.54 -20.82
N VAL A 160 -16.94 -2.11 -21.87
CA VAL A 160 -16.79 -1.62 -23.25
C VAL A 160 -17.29 -0.16 -23.32
N GLY A 161 -16.44 0.74 -23.81
CA GLY A 161 -16.72 2.18 -23.92
C GLY A 161 -16.15 3.04 -22.78
N ASN A 162 -15.67 2.45 -21.67
CA ASN A 162 -15.02 3.19 -20.58
C ASN A 162 -13.56 3.54 -20.91
N VAL A 163 -13.35 4.32 -21.97
CA VAL A 163 -12.03 4.77 -22.43
C VAL A 163 -11.33 5.56 -21.33
N GLY A 164 -10.07 5.24 -21.05
CA GLY A 164 -9.27 5.90 -20.00
C GLY A 164 -9.72 5.57 -18.56
N GLY A 165 -10.68 4.66 -18.38
CA GLY A 165 -11.16 4.25 -17.06
C GLY A 165 -11.81 5.38 -16.27
N TYR A 166 -12.39 6.38 -16.94
CA TYR A 166 -12.98 7.58 -16.32
C TYR A 166 -13.84 7.28 -15.08
N PRO A 167 -14.76 6.28 -15.08
CA PRO A 167 -15.59 5.98 -13.92
C PRO A 167 -14.83 5.57 -12.65
N TYR A 168 -13.55 5.22 -12.75
CA TYR A 168 -12.76 4.70 -11.63
C TYR A 168 -11.94 5.74 -10.89
N TRP A 169 -11.79 6.95 -11.45
CA TRP A 169 -11.00 8.01 -10.83
C TRP A 169 -11.75 9.35 -10.76
N SER A 170 -12.67 9.64 -11.68
CA SER A 170 -13.39 10.92 -11.68
C SER A 170 -14.40 11.06 -10.53
N TRP A 171 -14.95 9.94 -10.03
CA TRP A 171 -15.87 9.93 -8.89
C TRP A 171 -15.23 10.46 -7.58
N TYR A 172 -13.90 10.45 -7.49
CA TYR A 172 -13.15 11.01 -6.36
C TYR A 172 -12.95 12.53 -6.47
N GLY A 173 -13.48 13.15 -7.53
CA GLY A 173 -13.35 14.60 -7.79
C GLY A 173 -12.02 14.99 -8.43
N PHE A 174 -11.27 14.05 -9.00
CA PHE A 174 -10.03 14.37 -9.70
C PHE A 174 -10.33 14.84 -11.13
N ASP A 175 -9.72 15.97 -11.51
CA ASP A 175 -9.80 16.54 -12.87
C ASP A 175 -8.85 15.85 -13.86
N SER A 176 -7.98 14.97 -13.38
CA SER A 176 -7.04 14.19 -14.18
C SER A 176 -6.77 12.82 -13.58
N ARG A 177 -6.13 11.93 -14.35
CA ARG A 177 -5.82 10.57 -13.91
C ARG A 177 -4.87 10.61 -12.70
N VAL A 178 -5.29 9.97 -11.61
CA VAL A 178 -4.46 9.72 -10.42
C VAL A 178 -4.09 8.24 -10.35
N GLU A 179 -3.03 7.92 -9.60
CA GLU A 179 -2.60 6.55 -9.35
C GLU A 179 -3.75 5.67 -8.87
N TRP A 180 -3.98 4.58 -9.61
CA TRP A 180 -5.13 3.70 -9.40
C TRP A 180 -5.13 3.07 -8.01
N CYS A 181 -3.95 2.73 -7.49
CA CYS A 181 -3.83 2.03 -6.21
C CYS A 181 -4.37 2.88 -5.05
N ALA A 182 -4.04 4.17 -5.00
CA ALA A 182 -4.52 5.07 -3.95
C ALA A 182 -6.04 5.22 -4.00
N CYS A 183 -6.60 5.40 -5.20
CA CYS A 183 -8.05 5.51 -5.38
C CYS A 183 -8.76 4.20 -5.00
N PHE A 184 -8.21 3.06 -5.42
CA PHE A 184 -8.77 1.73 -5.17
C PHE A 184 -8.73 1.37 -3.68
N VAL A 185 -7.60 1.61 -3.01
CA VAL A 185 -7.44 1.39 -1.57
C VAL A 185 -8.44 2.25 -0.80
N SER A 186 -8.52 3.55 -1.09
CA SER A 186 -9.44 4.48 -0.44
C SER A 186 -10.92 4.10 -0.67
N TRP A 187 -11.25 3.57 -1.85
CA TRP A 187 -12.60 3.07 -2.12
C TRP A 187 -12.92 1.78 -1.37
N CYS A 188 -11.92 0.90 -1.17
CA CYS A 188 -12.11 -0.36 -0.47
C CYS A 188 -12.20 -0.19 1.04
N TYR A 189 -11.46 0.76 1.61
CA TYR A 189 -11.58 1.16 3.02
C TYR A 189 -12.92 1.83 3.33
#